data_AF-A0A3D0N6C5-F1
#
_entry.id   AF-A0A3D0N6C5-F1
#
_cell.length_a   1.000
_cell.length_b   1.000
_cell.length_c   1.000
_cell.angle_alpha   90.00
_cell.angle_beta   90.00
_cell.angle_gamma   90.00
#
_symmetry.space_group_name_H-M   'P 1'
#
loop_
_entity.id
_entity.type
_entity.pdbx_description
1 polymer ?
#
loop_
_entity_poly.entity_id
_entity_poly.type
_entity_poly.pdbx_seq_one_letter_code
_entity_poly.pdbx_strand_id
1 'polypeptide(L)'
;MVLLAPAAWPEAEPLALHLFYSPSCPHCHPIRDLVSRLDTDHSDLTVHQYNLTDPDNVELMVDYYVSYDVPEEQWGGTMAAFVGDRWWAEPEEILDEIEPAVLDLLGNRSPTTSAVHGGGESTLVAMFERFGVATVAVAGLVDGINPCALAALVFLISFLSFSGRGPRQILATGLLFAAGVFLAYLGVGFGLFRGLQALSGFTTVSKLLYPVMAAGTAVLTGLSFRDFLRARAGDAGDMSLRLPKRLLRLSHGTVRKLLGGPGFLGLA
;
A
#
# COMPACT_ATOMS: atom_id res chain seq x y z
N MET A 1 28.25 -56.89 36.07
CA MET A 1 27.43 -56.72 34.85
C MET A 1 26.84 -55.33 34.89
N VAL A 2 27.48 -54.37 34.23
CA VAL A 2 26.93 -53.03 34.03
C VAL A 2 26.02 -53.13 32.81
N LEU A 3 24.72 -52.97 33.02
CA LEU A 3 23.72 -52.86 31.95
C LEU A 3 23.86 -51.46 31.34
N LEU A 4 24.38 -51.39 30.11
CA LEU A 4 24.29 -50.20 29.27
C LEU A 4 22.83 -50.04 28.84
N ALA A 5 22.18 -48.95 29.26
CA ALA A 5 20.90 -48.53 28.70
C ALA A 5 21.13 -48.13 27.22
N PRO A 6 20.20 -48.46 26.31
CA PRO A 6 20.28 -47.98 24.93
C PRO A 6 20.14 -46.46 24.91
N ALA A 7 21.01 -45.78 24.18
CA ALA A 7 20.90 -44.35 23.91
C ALA A 7 19.55 -44.08 23.22
N ALA A 8 18.66 -43.34 23.89
CA ALA A 8 17.49 -42.77 23.26
C ALA A 8 17.95 -41.76 22.22
N TRP A 9 17.63 -42.01 20.95
CA TRP A 9 17.83 -41.03 19.89
C TRP A 9 16.80 -39.91 20.08
N PRO A 10 17.18 -38.62 19.95
CA PRO A 10 16.20 -37.54 20.01
C PRO A 10 15.17 -37.75 18.90
N GLU A 11 13.89 -37.76 19.25
CA GLU A 11 12.81 -37.68 18.27
C GLU A 11 13.04 -36.42 17.44
N ALA A 12 13.11 -36.57 16.12
CA ALA A 12 13.31 -35.45 15.21
C ALA A 12 12.14 -34.48 15.38
N GLU A 13 12.43 -33.23 15.72
CA GLU A 13 11.40 -32.20 15.76
C GLU A 13 10.75 -32.07 14.37
N PRO A 14 9.42 -31.97 14.29
CA PRO A 14 8.71 -31.84 13.02
C PRO A 14 9.20 -30.59 12.27
N LEU A 15 9.28 -30.69 10.94
CA LEU A 15 9.70 -29.58 10.10
C LEU A 15 8.69 -28.43 10.25
N ALA A 16 9.14 -27.24 10.61
CA ALA A 16 8.27 -26.08 10.76
C ALA A 16 8.30 -25.18 9.52
N LEU A 17 7.13 -24.85 8.98
CA LEU A 17 6.95 -23.87 7.92
C LEU A 17 6.21 -22.66 8.48
N HIS A 18 6.81 -21.48 8.35
CA HIS A 18 6.28 -20.22 8.84
C HIS A 18 5.83 -19.35 7.66
N LEU A 19 4.54 -19.05 7.57
CA LEU A 19 3.95 -18.21 6.54
C LEU A 19 3.42 -16.92 7.15
N PHE A 20 4.00 -15.79 6.77
CA PHE A 20 3.51 -14.46 7.06
C PHE A 20 2.66 -13.97 5.90
N TYR A 21 1.47 -13.43 6.18
CA TYR A 21 0.57 -12.98 5.12
C TYR A 21 -0.30 -11.80 5.54
N SER A 22 -0.62 -10.93 4.58
CA SER A 22 -1.66 -9.92 4.73
C SER A 22 -3.01 -10.40 4.16
N PRO A 23 -4.13 -10.30 4.89
CA PRO A 23 -5.45 -10.73 4.41
C PRO A 23 -6.01 -9.83 3.30
N SER A 24 -5.45 -8.63 3.11
CA SER A 24 -5.83 -7.71 2.04
C SER A 24 -5.11 -7.99 0.71
N CYS A 25 -4.15 -8.91 0.70
CA CYS A 25 -3.39 -9.30 -0.49
C CYS A 25 -4.18 -10.33 -1.33
N PRO A 26 -4.65 -9.99 -2.55
CA PRO A 26 -5.41 -10.90 -3.40
C PRO A 26 -4.58 -12.12 -3.85
N HIS A 27 -3.30 -11.89 -4.10
CA HIS A 27 -2.35 -12.90 -4.59
C HIS A 27 -1.92 -13.90 -3.50
N CYS A 28 -2.26 -13.63 -2.24
CA CYS A 28 -1.88 -14.44 -1.10
C CYS A 28 -2.82 -15.63 -0.85
N HIS A 29 -4.00 -15.68 -1.49
CA HIS A 29 -4.97 -16.76 -1.28
C HIS A 29 -4.50 -18.14 -1.79
N PRO A 30 -3.97 -18.28 -3.03
CA PRO A 30 -3.53 -19.57 -3.54
C PRO A 30 -2.40 -20.19 -2.72
N ILE A 31 -1.50 -19.36 -2.20
CA ILE A 31 -0.37 -19.77 -1.34
C ILE A 31 -0.88 -20.33 -0.03
N ARG A 32 -1.86 -19.66 0.61
CA ARG A 32 -2.45 -20.15 1.86
C ARG A 32 -3.18 -21.47 1.67
N ASP A 33 -3.87 -21.65 0.55
CA ASP A 33 -4.49 -22.93 0.20
C ASP A 33 -3.45 -24.02 -0.06
N LEU A 34 -2.33 -23.70 -0.74
CA LEU A 34 -1.22 -24.62 -0.96
C LEU A 34 -0.60 -25.06 0.37
N VAL A 35 -0.22 -24.12 1.22
CA VAL A 35 0.42 -24.37 2.52
C VAL A 35 -0.51 -25.14 3.47
N SER A 36 -1.82 -24.85 3.46
CA SER A 36 -2.79 -25.60 4.27
C SER A 36 -2.98 -27.04 3.78
N ARG A 37 -2.83 -27.30 2.47
CA ARG A 37 -2.82 -28.66 1.93
C ARG A 37 -1.57 -29.43 2.36
N LEU A 38 -0.39 -28.80 2.28
CA LEU A 38 0.87 -29.41 2.73
C LEU A 38 0.82 -29.83 4.20
N ASP A 39 0.24 -29.02 5.08
CA ASP A 39 0.01 -29.35 6.50
C ASP A 39 -0.88 -30.59 6.68
N THR A 40 -1.89 -30.74 5.82
CA THR A 40 -2.83 -31.88 5.87
C THR A 40 -2.22 -33.17 5.32
N ASP A 41 -1.41 -33.05 4.26
CA ASP A 41 -0.85 -34.18 3.52
C ASP A 41 0.42 -34.75 4.19
N HIS A 42 1.09 -33.97 5.06
CA HIS A 42 2.34 -34.34 5.71
C HIS A 42 2.28 -34.18 7.24
N SER A 43 2.08 -35.28 7.98
CA SER A 43 2.04 -35.28 9.45
C SER A 43 3.34 -34.83 10.14
N ASP A 44 4.45 -34.88 9.39
CA ASP A 44 5.79 -34.54 9.88
C ASP A 44 6.14 -33.05 9.61
N LEU A 45 5.20 -32.29 9.03
CA LEU A 45 5.25 -30.85 8.80
C LEU A 45 4.32 -30.15 9.81
N THR A 46 4.76 -29.04 10.39
CA THR A 46 3.92 -28.14 11.18
C THR A 46 3.89 -26.77 10.51
N VAL A 47 2.72 -26.33 10.08
CA VAL A 47 2.54 -25.00 9.48
C VAL A 47 2.10 -23.97 10.51
N HIS A 48 2.83 -22.86 10.59
CA HIS A 48 2.47 -21.67 11.34
C HIS A 48 2.09 -20.52 10.39
N GLN A 49 0.88 -19.99 10.52
CA GLN A 49 0.42 -18.84 9.72
C GLN A 49 0.27 -17.60 10.59
N TYR A 50 0.92 -16.50 10.21
CA TYR A 50 0.93 -15.22 10.93
C TYR A 50 0.26 -14.13 10.10
N ASN A 51 -0.73 -13.47 10.69
CA ASN A 51 -1.47 -12.39 10.04
C ASN A 51 -0.75 -11.05 10.26
N LEU A 52 -0.25 -10.44 9.19
CA LEU A 52 0.48 -9.16 9.18
C LEU A 52 -0.40 -7.92 9.46
N THR A 53 -1.69 -8.11 9.73
CA THR A 53 -2.53 -7.05 10.32
C THR A 53 -2.18 -6.83 11.80
N ASP A 54 -1.58 -7.83 12.44
CA ASP A 54 -1.08 -7.76 13.81
C ASP A 54 0.37 -7.22 13.82
N PRO A 55 0.65 -6.10 14.50
CA PRO A 55 2.00 -5.55 14.60
C PRO A 55 3.03 -6.54 15.15
N ASP A 56 2.65 -7.39 16.12
CA ASP A 56 3.57 -8.35 16.73
C ASP A 56 4.08 -9.37 15.70
N ASN A 57 3.23 -9.72 14.72
CA ASN A 57 3.61 -10.60 13.61
C ASN A 57 4.50 -9.90 12.57
N VAL A 58 4.42 -8.58 12.45
CA VAL A 58 5.33 -7.80 11.58
C VAL A 58 6.72 -7.77 12.20
N GLU A 59 6.82 -7.55 13.51
CA GLU A 59 8.09 -7.63 14.26
C GLU A 59 8.70 -9.02 14.15
N LEU A 60 7.89 -10.07 14.35
CA LEU A 60 8.32 -11.45 14.18
C LEU A 60 8.82 -11.71 12.75
N MET A 61 8.12 -11.22 11.72
CA MET A 61 8.58 -11.37 10.33
C MET A 61 9.97 -10.76 10.10
N VAL A 62 10.25 -9.61 10.73
CA VAL A 62 11.58 -9.00 10.70
C VAL A 62 12.62 -9.86 11.40
N ASP A 63 12.29 -10.47 12.54
CA ASP A 63 13.19 -11.42 13.20
C ASP A 63 13.57 -12.58 12.27
N TYR A 64 12.61 -13.10 11.49
CA TYR A 64 12.88 -14.14 10.50
C TYR A 64 13.80 -13.63 9.38
N TYR A 65 13.53 -12.45 8.80
CA TYR A 65 14.38 -11.90 7.75
C TYR A 65 15.83 -11.72 8.22
N VAL A 66 16.03 -11.20 9.43
CA VAL A 66 17.36 -11.03 10.02
C VAL A 66 18.01 -12.39 10.30
N SER A 67 17.27 -13.34 10.85
CA SER A 67 17.80 -14.67 11.21
C SER A 67 18.17 -15.52 9.99
N TYR A 68 17.52 -15.29 8.85
CA TYR A 68 17.81 -15.96 7.56
C TYR A 68 18.80 -15.16 6.69
N ASP A 69 19.36 -14.06 7.19
CA ASP A 69 20.29 -13.18 6.46
C ASP A 69 19.72 -12.70 5.11
N VAL A 70 18.42 -12.42 5.08
CA VAL A 70 17.72 -11.96 3.87
C VAL A 70 18.13 -10.52 3.56
N PRO A 71 18.61 -10.21 2.34
CA PRO A 71 18.96 -8.84 1.95
C PRO A 71 17.77 -7.90 2.10
N GLU A 72 17.98 -6.72 2.70
CA GLU A 72 16.91 -5.73 3.00
C GLU A 72 16.08 -5.35 1.76
N GLU A 73 16.69 -5.39 0.55
CA GLU A 73 16.01 -5.07 -0.71
C GLU A 73 14.95 -6.12 -1.12
N GLN A 74 15.06 -7.33 -0.59
CA GLN A 74 14.17 -8.47 -0.89
C GLN A 74 13.10 -8.67 0.20
N TRP A 75 13.02 -7.78 1.19
CA TRP A 75 12.02 -7.90 2.23
C TRP A 75 10.62 -7.61 1.66
N GLY A 76 9.78 -8.63 1.64
CA GLY A 76 8.37 -8.55 1.27
C GLY A 76 7.52 -7.95 2.40
N GLY A 77 6.76 -6.90 2.08
CA GLY A 77 5.87 -6.22 3.04
C GLY A 77 4.46 -6.80 3.16
N THR A 78 4.12 -7.79 2.34
CA THR A 78 2.74 -8.36 2.29
C THR A 78 2.69 -9.87 2.50
N MET A 79 3.82 -10.56 2.33
CA MET A 79 3.96 -11.99 2.49
C MET A 79 5.42 -12.38 2.65
N ALA A 80 5.68 -13.46 3.37
CA ALA A 80 6.97 -14.13 3.45
C ALA A 80 6.75 -15.59 3.88
N ALA A 81 7.56 -16.52 3.39
CA ALA A 81 7.55 -17.91 3.82
C ALA A 81 8.95 -18.37 4.20
N PHE A 82 9.06 -19.14 5.28
CA PHE A 82 10.33 -19.67 5.79
C PHE A 82 10.16 -21.13 6.16
N VAL A 83 11.09 -21.99 5.72
CA VAL A 83 11.09 -23.42 6.06
C VAL A 83 12.54 -23.94 6.07
N GLY A 84 12.96 -24.53 7.19
CA GLY A 84 14.33 -24.99 7.36
C GLY A 84 15.34 -23.86 7.14
N ASP A 85 16.15 -23.96 6.09
CA ASP A 85 17.15 -22.98 5.67
C ASP A 85 16.72 -22.12 4.47
N ARG A 86 15.48 -22.29 3.99
CA ARG A 86 14.94 -21.60 2.81
C ARG A 86 13.93 -20.52 3.19
N TRP A 87 13.89 -19.49 2.38
CA TRP A 87 12.98 -18.36 2.52
C TRP A 87 12.51 -17.87 1.16
N TRP A 88 11.33 -17.25 1.14
CA TRP A 88 10.78 -16.59 -0.04
C TRP A 88 9.96 -15.37 0.38
N ALA A 89 10.03 -14.30 -0.41
CA ALA A 89 9.30 -13.05 -0.16
C ALA A 89 8.32 -12.69 -1.30
N GLU A 90 8.48 -13.31 -2.47
CA GLU A 90 7.64 -13.06 -3.64
C GLU A 90 6.55 -14.12 -3.79
N PRO A 91 5.28 -13.75 -4.04
CA PRO A 91 4.18 -14.70 -4.18
C PRO A 91 4.41 -15.76 -5.27
N GLU A 92 4.97 -15.36 -6.40
CA GLU A 92 5.23 -16.24 -7.54
C GLU A 92 6.26 -17.33 -7.18
N GLU A 93 7.37 -16.93 -6.55
CA GLU A 93 8.41 -17.87 -6.10
C GLU A 93 7.88 -18.85 -5.05
N ILE A 94 7.07 -18.35 -4.10
CA ILE A 94 6.45 -19.20 -3.08
C ILE A 94 5.59 -20.29 -3.74
N LEU A 95 4.78 -19.92 -4.73
CA LEU A 95 3.89 -20.89 -5.38
C LEU A 95 4.65 -21.99 -6.14
N ASP A 96 5.75 -21.62 -6.78
CA ASP A 96 6.50 -22.54 -7.64
C ASP A 96 7.46 -23.43 -6.84
N GLU A 97 8.02 -22.94 -5.74
CA GLU A 97 9.15 -23.57 -5.05
C GLU A 97 8.84 -24.18 -3.68
N ILE A 98 7.78 -23.75 -2.98
CA ILE A 98 7.58 -24.15 -1.58
C ILE A 98 7.28 -25.64 -1.41
N GLU A 99 6.44 -26.21 -2.27
CA GLU A 99 6.09 -27.64 -2.24
C GLU A 99 7.31 -28.54 -2.52
N PRO A 100 8.06 -28.37 -3.63
CA PRO A 100 9.23 -29.20 -3.87
C PRO A 100 10.31 -29.02 -2.78
N ALA A 101 10.43 -27.82 -2.20
CA ALA A 101 11.35 -27.57 -1.10
C ALA A 101 10.96 -28.31 0.19
N VAL A 102 9.68 -28.28 0.57
CA VAL A 102 9.17 -29.01 1.73
C VAL A 102 9.39 -30.51 1.55
N LEU A 103 9.09 -31.06 0.39
CA LEU A 103 9.28 -32.49 0.10
C LEU A 103 10.76 -32.92 0.19
N ASP A 104 11.68 -32.09 -0.31
CA ASP A 104 13.12 -32.33 -0.22
C ASP A 104 13.62 -32.32 1.24
N LEU A 105 13.16 -31.36 2.05
CA LEU A 105 13.53 -31.24 3.46
C LEU A 105 12.96 -32.39 4.32
N LEU A 106 11.72 -32.81 4.06
CA LEU A 106 11.11 -33.97 4.70
C LEU A 106 11.85 -35.27 4.35
N GLY A 107 12.34 -35.40 3.10
CA GLY A 107 13.10 -36.57 2.65
C GLY A 107 14.51 -36.67 3.23
N ASN A 108 15.22 -35.54 3.34
CA ASN A 108 16.62 -35.51 3.78
C ASN A 108 16.81 -35.32 5.30
N ARG A 109 15.73 -35.10 6.07
CA ARG A 109 15.74 -34.89 7.54
C ARG A 109 16.86 -33.97 8.00
N SER A 110 17.06 -32.84 7.31
CA SER A 110 18.03 -31.84 7.75
C SER A 110 17.38 -30.96 8.82
N PRO A 111 17.81 -31.02 10.10
CA PRO A 111 17.26 -30.17 11.14
C PRO A 111 18.07 -28.89 11.12
N THR A 112 17.57 -27.89 10.41
CA THR A 112 18.10 -26.54 10.52
C THR A 112 16.93 -25.58 10.65
N THR A 113 16.17 -25.71 11.74
CA THR A 113 15.39 -24.57 12.20
C THR A 113 16.38 -23.54 12.71
N SER A 114 16.63 -22.49 11.91
CA SER A 114 17.38 -21.33 12.39
C SER A 114 16.65 -20.78 13.60
N ALA A 115 17.32 -20.78 14.76
CA ALA A 115 16.76 -20.20 15.97
C ALA A 115 16.49 -18.71 15.70
N VAL A 116 15.22 -18.33 15.66
CA VAL A 116 14.84 -16.93 15.40
C VAL A 116 15.25 -16.10 16.61
N HIS A 117 16.13 -15.15 16.36
CA HIS A 117 16.62 -14.25 17.40
C HIS A 117 15.71 -13.03 17.46
N GLY A 118 15.23 -12.69 18.66
CA GLY A 118 14.42 -11.50 18.87
C GLY A 118 15.22 -10.21 18.68
N GLY A 119 14.59 -9.20 18.08
CA GLY A 119 15.20 -7.90 17.82
C GLY A 119 14.51 -7.10 16.70
N GLY A 120 13.34 -7.54 16.25
CA GLY A 120 12.64 -7.00 15.09
C GLY A 120 12.20 -5.57 15.31
N GLU A 121 11.72 -5.25 16.52
CA GLU A 121 11.35 -3.87 16.90
C GLU A 121 12.53 -2.90 16.73
N SER A 122 13.72 -3.23 17.27
CA SER A 122 14.88 -2.35 17.18
C SER A 122 15.42 -2.25 15.76
N THR A 123 15.31 -3.32 14.97
CA THR A 123 15.66 -3.34 13.55
C THR A 123 14.72 -2.47 12.73
N LEU A 124 13.41 -2.56 12.96
CA LEU A 124 12.39 -1.72 12.34
C LEU A 124 12.62 -0.24 12.66
N VAL A 125 12.88 0.08 13.93
CA VAL A 125 13.18 1.46 14.35
C VAL A 125 14.45 1.97 13.66
N ALA A 126 15.52 1.17 13.60
CA ALA A 126 16.75 1.54 12.92
C ALA A 126 16.54 1.78 11.42
N MET A 127 15.71 0.96 10.76
CA MET A 127 15.31 1.18 9.36
C MET A 127 14.55 2.50 9.19
N PHE A 128 13.62 2.82 10.09
CA PHE A 128 12.91 4.10 10.06
C PHE A 128 13.83 5.30 10.28
N GLU A 129 14.83 5.19 11.15
CA GLU A 129 15.83 6.24 11.36
C GLU A 129 16.72 6.48 10.14
N ARG A 130 16.93 5.46 9.28
CA ARG A 130 17.63 5.62 7.99
C ARG A 130 16.83 6.44 6.98
N PHE A 131 15.49 6.49 7.08
CA PHE A 131 14.67 7.38 6.26
C PHE A 131 14.83 8.83 6.73
N GLY A 132 15.95 9.44 6.35
CA GLY A 132 16.26 10.82 6.68
C GLY A 132 15.25 11.80 6.09
N VAL A 133 15.24 13.02 6.64
CA VAL A 133 14.38 14.14 6.20
C VAL A 133 14.46 14.37 4.69
N ALA A 134 15.63 14.16 4.08
CA ALA A 134 15.83 14.29 2.65
C ALA A 134 15.01 13.27 1.84
N THR A 135 14.98 12.01 2.23
CA THR A 135 14.20 10.96 1.55
C THR A 135 12.71 11.25 1.63
N VAL A 136 12.24 11.66 2.80
CA VAL A 136 10.83 12.06 2.99
C VAL A 136 10.48 13.29 2.14
N ALA A 137 11.38 14.29 2.08
CA ALA A 137 11.17 15.48 1.27
C ALA A 137 11.13 15.16 -0.23
N VAL A 138 12.00 14.29 -0.72
CA VAL A 138 12.02 13.85 -2.12
C VAL A 138 10.79 13.01 -2.45
N ALA A 139 10.43 12.04 -1.60
CA ALA A 139 9.24 11.21 -1.79
C ALA A 139 7.97 12.07 -1.83
N GLY A 140 7.85 13.03 -0.90
CA GLY A 140 6.72 13.97 -0.87
C GLY A 140 6.69 14.91 -2.09
N LEU A 141 7.87 15.32 -2.61
CA LEU A 141 7.94 16.11 -3.83
C LEU A 141 7.47 15.30 -5.05
N VAL A 142 7.89 14.04 -5.17
CA VAL A 142 7.48 13.14 -6.25
C VAL A 142 5.98 12.88 -6.20
N ASP A 143 5.43 12.59 -5.02
CA ASP A 143 3.98 12.39 -4.84
C ASP A 143 3.18 13.68 -5.11
N GLY A 144 3.75 14.84 -4.76
CA GLY A 144 3.17 16.15 -5.07
C GLY A 144 3.01 16.42 -6.57
N ILE A 145 3.80 15.78 -7.44
CA ILE A 145 3.70 15.86 -8.92
C ILE A 145 2.73 14.77 -9.43
N ASN A 146 1.56 14.66 -8.80
CA ASN A 146 0.48 13.80 -9.26
C ASN A 146 -0.38 14.55 -10.31
N PRO A 147 -0.77 13.93 -11.44
CA PRO A 147 -1.68 14.55 -12.42
C PRO A 147 -2.97 15.13 -11.82
N CYS A 148 -3.52 14.51 -10.77
CA CYS A 148 -4.68 15.03 -10.05
C CYS A 148 -4.38 16.34 -9.30
N ALA A 149 -3.24 16.38 -8.58
CA ALA A 149 -2.80 17.55 -7.84
C ALA A 149 -2.46 18.71 -8.79
N LEU A 150 -1.80 18.44 -9.91
CA LEU A 150 -1.50 19.45 -10.94
C LEU A 150 -2.78 20.07 -11.52
N ALA A 151 -3.82 19.27 -11.80
CA ALA A 151 -5.09 19.80 -12.28
C ALA A 151 -5.75 20.74 -11.26
N ALA A 152 -5.73 20.38 -9.97
CA ALA A 152 -6.24 21.22 -8.90
C ALA A 152 -5.43 22.52 -8.75
N LEU A 153 -4.09 22.45 -8.83
CA LEU A 153 -3.21 23.62 -8.78
C LEU A 153 -3.45 24.57 -9.94
N VAL A 154 -3.54 24.06 -11.18
CA VAL A 154 -3.83 24.88 -12.37
C VAL A 154 -5.18 25.56 -12.24
N PHE A 155 -6.20 24.86 -11.76
CA PHE A 155 -7.51 25.44 -11.49
C PHE A 155 -7.43 26.56 -10.45
N LEU A 156 -6.75 26.32 -9.32
CA LEU A 156 -6.59 27.30 -8.25
C LEU A 156 -5.84 28.55 -8.74
N ILE A 157 -4.75 28.38 -9.50
CA ILE A 157 -3.99 29.49 -10.10
C ILE A 157 -4.85 30.28 -11.08
N SER A 158 -5.59 29.60 -11.96
CA SER A 158 -6.48 30.25 -12.94
C SER A 158 -7.54 31.09 -12.24
N PHE A 159 -8.15 30.56 -11.17
CA PHE A 159 -9.14 31.28 -10.36
C PHE A 159 -8.53 32.51 -9.67
N LEU A 160 -7.36 32.35 -9.04
CA LEU A 160 -6.70 33.43 -8.32
C LEU A 160 -6.19 34.53 -9.26
N SER A 161 -5.67 34.15 -10.43
CA SER A 161 -5.22 35.09 -11.47
C SER A 161 -6.37 35.92 -12.04
N PHE A 162 -7.57 35.35 -12.17
CA PHE A 162 -8.74 36.08 -12.65
C PHE A 162 -9.41 36.94 -11.56
N SER A 163 -9.16 36.62 -10.29
CA SER A 163 -9.80 37.29 -9.14
C SER A 163 -9.18 38.63 -8.75
N GLY A 164 -8.22 39.18 -9.50
CA GLY A 164 -7.62 40.50 -9.21
C GLY A 164 -6.96 40.64 -7.83
N ARG A 165 -6.64 39.52 -7.17
CA ARG A 165 -6.10 39.51 -5.80
C ARG A 165 -4.63 39.89 -5.79
N GLY A 166 -4.21 40.62 -4.76
CA GLY A 166 -2.80 40.97 -4.57
C GLY A 166 -1.94 39.73 -4.31
N PRO A 167 -0.62 39.77 -4.61
CA PRO A 167 0.27 38.61 -4.53
C PRO A 167 0.30 37.98 -3.13
N ARG A 168 0.18 38.79 -2.06
CA ARG A 168 0.10 38.31 -0.68
C ARG A 168 -1.16 37.49 -0.39
N GLN A 169 -2.30 37.88 -0.97
CA GLN A 169 -3.57 37.14 -0.82
C GLN A 169 -3.54 35.83 -1.61
N ILE A 170 -2.89 35.82 -2.77
CA ILE A 170 -2.66 34.60 -3.56
C ILE A 170 -1.81 33.62 -2.76
N LEU A 171 -0.67 34.07 -2.21
CA LEU A 171 0.20 33.24 -1.39
C LEU A 171 -0.52 32.69 -0.15
N ALA A 172 -1.25 33.55 0.58
CA ALA A 172 -2.02 33.12 1.75
C ALA A 172 -3.06 32.05 1.42
N THR A 173 -3.80 32.23 0.31
CA THR A 173 -4.82 31.27 -0.14
C THR A 173 -4.18 29.93 -0.52
N GLY A 174 -3.05 29.95 -1.24
CA GLY A 174 -2.31 28.74 -1.60
C GLY A 174 -1.77 28.01 -0.36
N LEU A 175 -1.27 28.74 0.63
CA LEU A 175 -0.74 28.17 1.87
C LEU A 175 -1.84 27.53 2.72
N LEU A 176 -3.02 28.15 2.78
CA LEU A 176 -4.23 27.57 3.40
C LEU A 176 -4.68 26.29 2.70
N PHE A 177 -4.67 26.26 1.37
CA PHE A 177 -4.99 25.06 0.60
C PHE A 177 -3.99 23.92 0.90
N ALA A 178 -2.69 24.20 0.85
CA ALA A 178 -1.64 23.23 1.15
C ALA A 178 -1.75 22.71 2.60
N ALA A 179 -1.99 23.60 3.57
CA ALA A 179 -2.20 23.22 4.96
C ALA A 179 -3.43 22.31 5.14
N GLY A 180 -4.53 22.58 4.42
CA GLY A 180 -5.72 21.74 4.44
C GLY A 180 -5.45 20.32 3.91
N VAL A 181 -4.73 20.20 2.79
CA VAL A 181 -4.33 18.90 2.22
C VAL A 181 -3.40 18.15 3.18
N PHE A 182 -2.39 18.85 3.73
CA PHE A 182 -1.46 18.28 4.69
C PHE A 182 -2.18 17.74 5.93
N LEU A 183 -3.07 18.53 6.55
CA LEU A 183 -3.83 18.11 7.72
C LEU A 183 -4.77 16.93 7.42
N ALA A 184 -5.38 16.90 6.23
CA ALA A 184 -6.22 15.79 5.83
C ALA A 184 -5.39 14.49 5.72
N TYR A 185 -4.23 14.53 5.06
CA TYR A 185 -3.36 13.35 4.92
C TYR A 185 -2.77 12.92 6.25
N LEU A 186 -2.35 13.88 7.08
CA LEU A 186 -1.88 13.62 8.43
C LEU A 186 -2.97 12.97 9.29
N GLY A 187 -4.21 13.45 9.21
CA GLY A 187 -5.36 12.86 9.90
C GLY A 187 -5.71 11.46 9.41
N VAL A 188 -5.54 11.20 8.10
CA VAL A 188 -5.64 9.84 7.54
C VAL A 188 -4.60 8.92 8.16
N GLY A 189 -3.34 9.37 8.22
CA GLY A 189 -2.20 8.64 8.77
C GLY A 189 -2.29 8.38 10.28
N PHE A 190 -2.72 9.35 11.08
CA PHE A 190 -2.77 9.22 12.54
C PHE A 190 -3.87 8.30 13.08
N GLY A 191 -4.76 7.78 12.24
CA GLY A 191 -5.66 6.72 12.70
C GLY A 191 -7.07 6.73 12.15
N LEU A 192 -7.44 7.65 11.25
CA LEU A 192 -8.69 7.50 10.50
C LEU A 192 -8.71 6.14 9.78
N PHE A 193 -7.55 5.69 9.29
CA PHE A 193 -7.40 4.39 8.65
C PHE A 193 -7.62 3.21 9.61
N ARG A 194 -7.10 3.26 10.85
CA ARG A 194 -7.39 2.23 11.87
C ARG A 194 -8.87 2.21 12.25
N GLY A 195 -9.51 3.37 12.37
CA GLY A 195 -10.94 3.48 12.61
C GLY A 195 -11.79 2.89 11.47
N LEU A 196 -11.36 3.06 10.22
CA LEU A 196 -12.00 2.45 9.06
C LEU A 196 -11.81 0.92 9.02
N GLN A 197 -10.65 0.41 9.40
CA GLN A 197 -10.38 -1.04 9.43
C GLN A 197 -11.13 -1.78 10.53
N ALA A 198 -11.47 -1.11 11.65
CA ALA A 198 -12.26 -1.70 12.73
C ALA A 198 -13.72 -2.01 12.32
N LEU A 199 -14.19 -1.49 11.18
CA LEU A 199 -15.48 -1.84 10.61
C LEU A 199 -15.40 -3.19 9.91
N SER A 200 -16.22 -4.16 10.34
CA SER A 200 -16.29 -5.52 9.80
C SER A 200 -16.62 -5.63 8.29
N GLY A 201 -16.96 -4.52 7.63
CA GLY A 201 -17.21 -4.44 6.19
C GLY A 201 -16.04 -3.93 5.34
N PHE A 202 -14.90 -3.53 5.93
CA PHE A 202 -13.81 -2.87 5.21
C PHE A 202 -13.25 -3.68 4.03
N THR A 203 -13.12 -5.01 4.20
CA THR A 203 -12.62 -5.90 3.13
C THR A 203 -13.59 -5.99 1.96
N THR A 204 -14.89 -6.10 2.22
CA THR A 204 -15.93 -6.09 1.19
C THR A 204 -16.00 -4.75 0.47
N VAL A 205 -15.92 -3.64 1.22
CA VAL A 205 -15.91 -2.27 0.68
C VAL A 205 -14.69 -2.07 -0.21
N SER A 206 -13.50 -2.52 0.21
CA SER A 206 -12.26 -2.42 -0.58
C SER A 206 -12.35 -3.27 -1.86
N LYS A 207 -12.83 -4.51 -1.77
CA LYS A 207 -13.04 -5.40 -2.93
C LYS A 207 -14.00 -4.82 -3.97
N LEU A 208 -14.96 -4.00 -3.55
CA LEU A 208 -15.86 -3.28 -4.46
C LEU A 208 -15.28 -1.96 -4.97
N LEU A 209 -14.62 -1.19 -4.10
CA LEU A 209 -14.05 0.12 -4.44
C LEU A 209 -12.98 0.02 -5.52
N TYR A 210 -12.07 -0.95 -5.42
CA TYR A 210 -10.98 -1.10 -6.41
C TYR A 210 -11.49 -1.29 -7.85
N PRO A 211 -12.37 -2.27 -8.17
CA PRO A 211 -12.87 -2.42 -9.53
C PRO A 211 -13.76 -1.25 -9.96
N VAL A 212 -14.51 -0.62 -9.05
CA VAL A 212 -15.31 0.57 -9.37
C VAL A 212 -14.42 1.75 -9.74
N MET A 213 -13.37 2.01 -8.96
CA MET A 213 -12.40 3.05 -9.24
C MET A 213 -11.66 2.78 -10.56
N ALA A 214 -11.20 1.54 -10.77
CA ALA A 214 -10.52 1.12 -11.99
C ALA A 214 -11.43 1.26 -13.24
N ALA A 215 -12.68 0.84 -13.15
CA ALA A 215 -13.65 1.03 -14.23
C ALA A 215 -13.93 2.52 -14.47
N GLY A 216 -14.10 3.31 -13.40
CA GLY A 216 -14.30 4.75 -13.48
C GLY A 216 -13.13 5.47 -14.17
N THR A 217 -11.89 5.19 -13.77
CA THR A 217 -10.70 5.75 -14.44
C THR A 217 -10.55 5.24 -15.86
N ALA A 218 -10.82 3.97 -16.16
CA ALA A 218 -10.79 3.46 -17.53
C ALA A 218 -11.79 4.19 -18.44
N VAL A 219 -13.01 4.43 -17.95
CA VAL A 219 -14.03 5.22 -18.66
C VAL A 219 -13.55 6.66 -18.87
N LEU A 220 -13.06 7.33 -17.82
CA LEU A 220 -12.55 8.70 -17.91
C LEU A 220 -11.36 8.83 -18.86
N THR A 221 -10.45 7.84 -18.85
CA THR A 221 -9.31 7.76 -19.77
C THR A 221 -9.80 7.62 -21.20
N GLY A 222 -10.73 6.70 -21.48
CA GLY A 222 -11.30 6.52 -22.82
C GLY A 222 -11.99 7.78 -23.34
N LEU A 223 -12.76 8.45 -22.49
CA LEU A 223 -13.42 9.71 -22.83
C LEU A 223 -12.40 10.85 -23.06
N SER A 224 -11.37 10.96 -22.21
CA SER A 224 -10.32 11.99 -22.34
C SER A 224 -9.49 11.77 -23.61
N PHE A 225 -9.21 10.52 -23.97
CA PHE A 225 -8.50 10.17 -25.20
C PHE A 225 -9.33 10.49 -26.44
N ARG A 226 -10.63 10.17 -26.42
CA ARG A 226 -11.56 10.57 -27.49
C ARG A 226 -11.62 12.09 -27.65
N ASP A 227 -11.69 12.81 -26.54
CA ASP A 227 -11.71 14.28 -26.54
C ASP A 227 -10.41 14.87 -27.09
N PHE A 228 -9.26 14.26 -26.78
CA PHE A 228 -7.97 14.62 -27.38
C PHE A 228 -7.97 14.44 -28.90
N LEU A 229 -8.45 13.30 -29.41
CA LEU A 229 -8.53 13.05 -30.85
C LEU A 229 -9.47 14.04 -31.55
N ARG A 230 -10.62 14.35 -30.94
CA ARG A 230 -11.57 15.34 -31.47
C ARG A 230 -11.00 16.75 -31.48
N ALA A 231 -10.33 17.15 -30.41
CA ALA A 231 -9.64 18.44 -30.33
C ALA A 231 -8.56 18.56 -31.40
N ARG A 232 -7.78 17.50 -31.64
CA ARG A 232 -6.77 17.45 -32.72
C ARG A 232 -7.39 17.52 -34.12
N ALA A 233 -8.59 16.97 -34.30
CA ALA A 233 -9.34 17.05 -35.55
C ALA A 233 -10.00 18.43 -35.81
N GLY A 234 -9.84 19.40 -34.90
CA GLY A 234 -10.42 20.74 -35.02
C GLY A 234 -11.85 20.87 -34.50
N ASP A 235 -12.44 19.78 -34.01
CA ASP A 235 -13.81 19.75 -33.49
C ASP A 235 -13.85 19.87 -31.96
N ALA A 236 -13.20 20.93 -31.45
CA ALA A 236 -13.16 21.22 -30.01
C ALA A 236 -14.55 21.55 -29.41
N GLY A 237 -15.57 21.72 -30.26
CA GLY A 237 -16.95 22.01 -29.88
C GLY A 237 -17.68 20.84 -29.22
N ASP A 238 -17.34 19.60 -29.60
CA ASP A 238 -18.12 18.40 -29.29
C ASP A 238 -17.40 17.44 -28.32
N MET A 239 -16.56 17.99 -27.44
CA MET A 239 -15.90 17.24 -26.37
C MET A 239 -16.92 16.73 -25.34
N SER A 240 -16.83 15.43 -25.02
CA SER A 240 -17.76 14.69 -24.15
C SER A 240 -17.60 15.03 -22.67
N LEU A 241 -16.39 15.38 -22.22
CA LEU A 241 -16.07 15.77 -20.83
C LEU A 241 -16.21 17.28 -20.60
N ARG A 242 -17.08 17.96 -21.35
CA ARG A 242 -17.41 19.36 -21.07
C ARG A 242 -18.34 19.45 -19.87
N LEU A 243 -18.05 20.39 -18.97
CA LEU A 243 -18.98 20.76 -17.92
C LEU A 243 -20.33 21.14 -18.56
N PRO A 244 -21.46 20.55 -18.14
CA PRO A 244 -22.77 20.86 -18.73
C PRO A 244 -22.99 22.36 -18.75
N LYS A 245 -23.52 22.93 -19.84
CA LYS A 245 -23.74 24.38 -20.00
C LYS A 245 -24.55 25.01 -18.86
N ARG A 246 -25.30 24.20 -18.10
CA ARG A 246 -26.02 24.61 -16.88
C ARG A 246 -25.09 24.78 -15.68
N LEU A 247 -24.22 23.81 -15.41
CA LEU A 247 -23.21 23.90 -14.35
C LEU A 247 -22.20 25.01 -14.63
N LEU A 248 -21.77 25.17 -15.88
CA LEU A 248 -20.86 26.25 -16.27
C LEU A 248 -21.50 27.63 -16.08
N ARG A 249 -22.79 27.78 -16.41
CA ARG A 249 -23.54 29.02 -16.16
C ARG A 249 -23.75 29.29 -14.67
N LEU A 250 -24.00 28.24 -13.88
CA LEU A 250 -24.11 28.35 -12.43
C LEU A 250 -22.78 28.75 -11.79
N SER A 251 -21.66 28.10 -12.16
CA SER A 251 -20.35 28.47 -11.64
C SER A 251 -19.98 29.90 -12.02
N HIS A 252 -20.17 30.31 -13.28
CA HIS A 252 -19.96 31.69 -13.71
C HIS A 252 -20.88 32.69 -13.00
N GLY A 253 -22.12 32.32 -12.71
CA GLY A 253 -23.07 33.14 -11.96
C GLY A 253 -22.65 33.33 -10.49
N THR A 254 -22.20 32.26 -9.84
CA THR A 254 -21.73 32.30 -8.45
C THR A 254 -20.39 33.02 -8.34
N VAL A 255 -19.45 32.77 -9.27
CA VAL A 255 -18.17 33.48 -9.37
C VAL A 255 -18.42 34.97 -9.62
N ARG A 256 -19.34 35.35 -10.52
CA ARG A 256 -19.70 36.76 -10.75
C ARG A 256 -20.36 37.41 -9.53
N LYS A 257 -21.17 36.67 -8.75
CA LYS A 257 -21.74 37.18 -7.50
C LYS A 257 -20.70 37.35 -6.39
N LEU A 258 -19.75 36.42 -6.28
CA LEU A 258 -18.63 36.49 -5.33
C LEU A 258 -17.62 37.59 -5.71
N LEU A 259 -17.39 37.83 -7.00
CA LEU A 259 -16.56 38.91 -7.53
C LEU A 259 -17.31 40.26 -7.61
N GLY A 260 -18.64 40.26 -7.57
CA GLY A 260 -19.48 41.46 -7.70
C GLY A 260 -20.11 41.95 -6.38
N GLY A 261 -19.83 41.28 -5.25
CA GLY A 261 -20.34 41.70 -3.94
C GLY A 261 -19.67 42.98 -3.42
N PRO A 262 -20.35 43.82 -2.62
CA PRO A 262 -19.88 45.15 -2.20
C PRO A 262 -18.59 45.17 -1.37
N GLY A 263 -17.99 44.03 -1.04
CA GLY A 263 -16.63 43.96 -0.47
C GLY A 263 -15.49 43.93 -1.51
N PHE A 264 -15.80 43.81 -2.81
CA PHE A 264 -14.80 43.64 -3.88
C PHE A 264 -14.55 44.92 -4.71
N LEU A 265 -15.47 45.89 -4.68
CA LEU A 265 -15.38 47.18 -5.40
C LEU A 265 -15.10 48.37 -4.46
N GLY A 266 -14.74 48.13 -3.20
CA GLY A 266 -14.57 49.17 -2.18
C GLY A 266 -13.13 49.63 -1.91
N LEU A 267 -12.12 49.16 -2.66
CA LEU A 267 -10.72 49.58 -2.53
C LEU A 267 -10.00 49.55 -3.89
N ALA A 268 -10.44 50.41 -4.81
CA ALA A 268 -9.62 51.04 -5.84
C ALA A 268 -10.41 52.20 -6.46
#